data_AF-A0A098SAX1-F1
#
_entry.id   AF-A0A098SAX1-F1
#
_cell.length_a   1.000
_cell.length_b   1.000
_cell.length_c   1.000
_cell.angle_alpha   90.00
_cell.angle_beta   90.00
_cell.angle_gamma   90.00
#
_symmetry.space_group_name_H-M   'P 1'
#
loop_
_entity.id
_entity.type
_entity.pdbx_description
1 polymer ?
#
loop_
_entity_poly.entity_id
_entity_poly.type
_entity_poly.pdbx_seq_one_letter_code
_entity_poly.pdbx_strand_id
1 'polypeptide(L)'
;MSKILYNVTVKIDHDVHEDWLRWMRRVHIPAIMETGMFIEHRISRLLGTDESDGFTYSIQYLSPNMTTYQLYQEKHAYLLQKDHQDRYKGKFVAFRTLMKVL
;
A
#
# COMPACT_ATOMS: atom_id res chain seq x y z
N MET A 1 -11.96 -0.41 20.93
CA MET A 1 -11.26 -1.37 20.06
C MET A 1 -9.92 -0.77 19.67
N SER A 2 -8.85 -1.58 19.59
CA SER A 2 -7.53 -1.08 19.18
C SER A 2 -7.48 -0.81 17.67
N LYS A 3 -6.81 0.28 17.28
CA LYS A 3 -6.57 0.60 15.87
C LYS A 3 -5.60 -0.40 15.25
N ILE A 4 -5.72 -0.61 13.95
CA ILE A 4 -4.91 -1.54 13.17
C ILE A 4 -4.13 -0.75 12.12
N LEU A 5 -2.82 -1.00 12.06
CA LEU A 5 -1.97 -0.46 11.00
C LEU A 5 -1.73 -1.54 9.96
N TYR A 6 -2.23 -1.32 8.75
CA TYR A 6 -1.99 -2.16 7.59
C TYR A 6 -0.84 -1.55 6.79
N ASN A 7 0.27 -2.28 6.66
CA ASN A 7 1.44 -1.84 5.92
C ASN A 7 1.64 -2.69 4.68
N VAL A 8 1.95 -2.03 3.57
CA VAL A 8 2.38 -2.63 2.31
C VAL A 8 3.78 -2.13 2.01
N THR A 9 4.76 -3.03 2.04
CA THR A 9 6.11 -2.74 1.57
C THR A 9 6.17 -3.11 0.09
N VAL A 10 6.59 -2.18 -0.76
CA VAL A 10 6.70 -2.38 -2.21
C VAL A 10 8.12 -2.06 -2.65
N LYS A 11 8.77 -2.99 -3.34
CA LYS A 11 9.98 -2.71 -4.11
C LYS A 11 9.59 -2.58 -5.59
N ILE A 12 10.02 -1.50 -6.23
CA ILE A 12 9.61 -1.10 -7.58
C ILE A 12 10.84 -0.84 -8.45
N ASP A 13 10.85 -1.39 -9.66
CA ASP A 13 11.93 -1.21 -10.63
C ASP A 13 12.14 0.28 -10.98
N HIS A 14 13.38 0.66 -11.30
CA HIS A 14 13.76 2.04 -11.62
C HIS A 14 13.03 2.62 -12.84
N ASP A 15 12.77 1.79 -13.86
CA ASP A 15 12.23 2.25 -15.14
C ASP A 15 10.76 2.71 -15.04
N VAL A 16 10.02 2.20 -14.06
CA VAL A 16 8.61 2.57 -13.82
C VAL A 16 8.38 3.35 -12.53
N HIS A 17 9.42 3.54 -11.70
CA HIS A 17 9.31 4.14 -10.36
C HIS A 17 8.61 5.51 -10.35
N GLU A 18 8.99 6.43 -11.23
CA GLU A 18 8.44 7.79 -11.23
C GLU A 18 6.95 7.82 -11.62
N ASP A 19 6.55 6.97 -12.58
CA ASP A 19 5.13 6.80 -12.92
C ASP A 19 4.38 6.13 -11.76
N TRP A 20 4.95 5.07 -11.21
CA TRP A 20 4.39 4.34 -10.07
C TRP A 20 4.12 5.25 -8.89
N LEU A 21 5.11 6.04 -8.47
CA LEU A 21 4.97 6.94 -7.32
C LEU A 21 3.90 8.01 -7.58
N ARG A 22 3.83 8.53 -8.81
CA ARG A 22 2.81 9.50 -9.21
C ARG A 22 1.41 8.88 -9.18
N TRP A 23 1.25 7.69 -9.73
CA TRP A 23 -0.02 6.96 -9.75
C TRP A 23 -0.47 6.55 -8.34
N MET A 24 0.45 6.08 -7.51
CA MET A 24 0.18 5.77 -6.11
C MET A 24 -0.40 6.97 -5.38
N ARG A 25 0.23 8.15 -5.51
CA ARG A 25 -0.19 9.38 -4.83
C ARG A 25 -1.48 9.99 -5.38
N ARG A 26 -1.75 9.85 -6.68
CA ARG A 26 -2.87 10.54 -7.35
C ARG A 26 -4.10 9.66 -7.57
N VAL A 27 -3.94 8.34 -7.55
CA VAL A 27 -5.02 7.41 -7.94
C VAL A 27 -5.17 6.30 -6.91
N HIS A 28 -4.15 5.48 -6.69
CA HIS A 28 -4.31 4.24 -5.93
C HIS A 28 -4.56 4.45 -4.44
N ILE A 29 -3.74 5.28 -3.78
CA ILE A 29 -3.92 5.62 -2.37
C ILE A 29 -5.26 6.35 -2.16
N PRO A 30 -5.63 7.38 -2.95
CA PRO A 30 -6.97 7.97 -2.89
C PRO A 30 -8.10 6.95 -3.01
N ALA A 31 -8.05 6.03 -3.98
CA ALA A 31 -9.08 4.99 -4.15
C ALA A 31 -9.19 4.05 -2.93
N ILE A 32 -8.07 3.72 -2.26
CA ILE A 32 -8.11 2.99 -0.99
C ILE A 32 -8.78 3.82 0.11
N MET A 33 -8.44 5.10 0.21
CA MET A 33 -9.03 5.99 1.24
C MET A 33 -10.53 6.23 1.02
N GLU A 34 -10.97 6.30 -0.23
CA GLU A 34 -12.39 6.46 -0.62
C GLU A 34 -13.26 5.26 -0.22
N THR A 35 -12.68 4.09 0.08
CA THR A 35 -13.43 2.97 0.67
C THR A 35 -14.02 3.29 2.04
N GLY A 36 -13.49 4.31 2.73
CA GLY A 36 -13.88 4.66 4.11
C GLY A 36 -13.39 3.68 5.18
N MET A 37 -12.58 2.68 4.81
CA MET A 37 -12.09 1.64 5.73
C MET A 37 -10.83 2.05 6.51
N PHE A 38 -10.20 3.15 6.07
CA PHE A 38 -8.99 3.71 6.65
C PHE A 38 -9.18 5.20 6.94
N ILE A 39 -8.56 5.68 8.02
CA ILE A 39 -8.69 7.06 8.53
C ILE A 39 -7.42 7.89 8.33
N GLU A 40 -6.28 7.24 8.07
CA GLU A 40 -5.00 7.89 7.79
C GLU A 40 -4.20 7.01 6.85
N HIS A 41 -3.32 7.63 6.05
CA HIS A 41 -2.30 6.91 5.30
C HIS A 41 -0.95 7.65 5.32
N ARG A 42 0.12 6.91 5.03
CA ARG A 42 1.47 7.45 4.82
C ARG A 42 2.18 6.63 3.76
N ILE A 43 2.90 7.30 2.87
CA ILE A 43 3.88 6.67 1.97
C ILE A 43 5.27 7.19 2.32
N SER A 44 6.23 6.29 2.46
CA SER A 44 7.62 6.60 2.80
C SER A 44 8.56 5.74 1.98
N ARG A 45 9.64 6.35 1.46
CA ARG A 45 10.75 5.59 0.90
C ARG A 45 11.62 5.07 2.04
N LEU A 46 12.00 3.80 1.98
CA LEU A 46 12.95 3.23 2.92
C LEU A 46 14.35 3.74 2.57
N LEU A 47 15.11 4.13 3.59
CA LEU A 47 16.50 4.54 3.45
C LEU A 47 17.41 3.41 3.94
N GLY A 48 18.60 3.28 3.36
CA GLY A 48 19.57 2.26 3.76
C GLY A 48 19.23 0.84 3.31
N THR A 49 18.33 0.69 2.33
CA THR A 49 18.10 -0.59 1.62
C THR A 49 19.02 -0.71 0.41
N ASP A 50 19.22 -1.92 -0.10
CA ASP A 50 19.79 -2.11 -1.43
C ASP A 50 18.83 -1.54 -2.48
N GLU A 51 19.35 -0.60 -3.29
CA GLU A 51 18.61 0.09 -4.35
C GLU A 51 19.17 -0.24 -5.74
N SER A 52 20.00 -1.27 -5.90
CA SER A 52 20.62 -1.63 -7.19
C SER A 52 19.60 -2.03 -8.26
N ASP A 53 18.51 -2.67 -7.85
CA ASP A 53 17.43 -3.23 -8.67
C ASP A 53 16.07 -2.54 -8.43
N GLY A 54 16.05 -1.38 -7.76
CA GLY A 54 14.83 -0.60 -7.56
C GLY A 54 14.70 0.04 -6.18
N PHE A 55 13.69 0.87 -6.00
CA PHE A 55 13.44 1.56 -4.74
C PHE A 55 12.44 0.81 -3.87
N THR A 56 12.63 0.85 -2.55
CA THR A 56 11.69 0.25 -1.59
C THR A 56 10.88 1.32 -0.88
N TYR A 57 9.57 1.11 -0.81
CA TYR A 57 8.59 1.98 -0.18
C TYR A 57 7.78 1.21 0.86
N SER A 58 7.36 1.91 1.92
CA SER A 58 6.35 1.48 2.87
C SER A 58 5.13 2.38 2.70
N ILE A 59 3.97 1.75 2.52
CA ILE A 59 2.68 2.41 2.47
C ILE A 59 1.85 1.90 3.64
N GLN A 60 1.49 2.79 4.55
CA GLN A 60 0.78 2.47 5.77
C GLN A 60 -0.62 3.06 5.73
N TYR A 61 -1.61 2.29 6.15
CA TYR A 61 -3.00 2.69 6.27
C TYR A 61 -3.52 2.36 7.67
N LEU A 62 -4.10 3.34 8.36
CA LEU A 62 -4.64 3.18 9.71
C LEU A 62 -6.13 2.86 9.63
N SER A 63 -6.54 1.68 10.08
CA SER A 63 -7.94 1.27 10.18
C SER A 63 -8.44 1.42 11.63
N PRO A 64 -9.69 1.85 11.87
CA PRO A 64 -10.19 2.12 13.22
C PRO A 64 -10.28 0.86 14.09
N ASN A 65 -10.42 -0.32 13.50
CA ASN A 65 -10.49 -1.61 14.21
C ASN A 65 -10.31 -2.79 13.23
N MET A 66 -10.15 -4.00 13.79
CA MET A 66 -9.99 -5.24 13.01
C MET A 66 -11.20 -5.55 12.11
N THR A 67 -12.42 -5.35 12.59
CA THR A 67 -13.64 -5.60 11.82
C THR A 67 -13.69 -4.76 10.55
N THR A 68 -13.30 -3.48 10.63
CA THR A 68 -13.26 -2.57 9.48
C THR A 68 -12.17 -3.00 8.48
N TYR A 69 -11.00 -3.40 8.96
CA TYR A 69 -9.94 -3.94 8.11
C TYR A 69 -10.37 -5.24 7.40
N GLN A 70 -11.06 -6.14 8.09
CA GLN A 70 -11.59 -7.37 7.49
C GLN A 70 -12.59 -7.05 6.38
N LEU A 71 -13.48 -6.07 6.62
CA LEU A 71 -14.42 -5.61 5.60
C LEU A 71 -13.72 -5.05 4.35
N TYR A 72 -12.63 -4.32 4.53
CA TYR A 72 -11.76 -3.89 3.42
C TYR A 72 -11.21 -5.09 2.64
N GLN A 73 -10.68 -6.08 3.34
CA GLN A 73 -10.11 -7.28 2.73
C GLN A 73 -11.14 -8.05 1.91
N GLU A 74 -12.36 -8.20 2.43
CA GLU A 74 -13.44 -8.93 1.75
C GLU A 74 -14.02 -8.17 0.55
N LYS A 75 -14.20 -6.85 0.66
CA LYS A 75 -14.98 -6.09 -0.32
C LYS A 75 -14.15 -5.31 -1.35
N HIS A 76 -12.94 -4.90 -1.00
CA HIS A 76 -12.21 -3.89 -1.76
C HIS A 76 -10.80 -4.32 -2.15
N ALA A 77 -10.12 -5.09 -1.30
CA ALA A 77 -8.70 -5.39 -1.47
C ALA A 77 -8.38 -6.10 -2.79
N TYR A 78 -9.21 -7.04 -3.24
CA TYR A 78 -8.96 -7.77 -4.49
C TYR A 78 -8.84 -6.85 -5.71
N LEU A 79 -9.85 -5.99 -5.93
CA LEU A 79 -9.88 -5.11 -7.11
C LEU A 79 -8.74 -4.09 -7.07
N LEU A 80 -8.52 -3.45 -5.93
CA LEU A 80 -7.44 -2.46 -5.80
C LEU A 80 -6.06 -3.09 -6.00
N GLN A 81 -5.83 -4.29 -5.47
CA GLN A 81 -4.59 -5.03 -5.69
C GLN A 81 -4.43 -5.45 -7.15
N LYS A 82 -5.52 -5.86 -7.80
CA LYS A 82 -5.53 -6.22 -9.21
C LYS A 82 -5.17 -5.02 -10.11
N ASP A 83 -5.69 -3.83 -9.83
CA ASP A 83 -5.36 -2.62 -10.61
C ASP A 83 -3.85 -2.29 -10.54
N HIS A 84 -3.26 -2.39 -9.36
CA HIS A 84 -1.80 -2.23 -9.17
C HIS A 84 -1.03 -3.32 -9.92
N GLN A 85 -1.45 -4.58 -9.77
CA GLN A 85 -0.84 -5.73 -10.42
C GLN A 85 -0.89 -5.67 -11.95
N ASP A 86 -2.03 -5.28 -12.52
CA ASP A 86 -2.23 -5.20 -13.96
C ASP A 86 -1.39 -4.07 -14.57
N ARG A 87 -1.25 -2.94 -13.86
CA ARG A 87 -0.48 -1.78 -14.33
C ARG A 87 1.04 -1.97 -14.26
N TYR A 88 1.55 -2.66 -13.23
CA TYR A 88 2.99 -2.80 -12.98
C TYR A 88 3.46 -4.26 -13.00
N LYS A 89 2.78 -5.11 -13.77
CA LYS A 89 3.06 -6.55 -13.80
C LYS A 89 4.53 -6.85 -14.08
N GLY A 90 5.15 -7.61 -13.18
CA GLY A 90 6.56 -8.02 -13.29
C GLY A 90 7.57 -6.91 -12.99
N LYS A 91 7.13 -5.74 -12.49
CA LYS A 91 7.97 -4.59 -12.17
C LYS A 91 8.02 -4.24 -10.69
N PHE A 92 7.32 -5.00 -9.86
CA PHE A 92 7.33 -4.81 -8.42
C PHE A 92 7.19 -6.13 -7.68
N VAL A 93 7.59 -6.11 -6.42
CA VAL A 93 7.20 -7.09 -5.41
C VAL A 93 6.56 -6.37 -4.23
N ALA A 94 5.54 -6.99 -3.62
CA ALA A 94 4.82 -6.41 -2.49
C ALA A 94 4.68 -7.41 -1.34
N PHE A 95 4.93 -6.93 -0.13
CA PHE A 95 4.77 -7.67 1.12
C PHE A 95 3.84 -6.91 2.06
N ARG A 96 2.97 -7.63 2.78
CA ARG A 96 1.91 -7.03 3.60
C ARG A 96 2.04 -7.47 5.04
N THR A 97 1.92 -6.52 5.96
CA THR A 97 1.93 -6.76 7.40
C THR A 97 0.78 -6.05 8.08
N LEU A 98 0.33 -6.63 9.19
CA LEU A 98 -0.73 -6.09 10.03
C LEU A 98 -0.20 -5.91 11.45
N MET A 99 -0.33 -4.71 11.99
CA MET A 99 0.17 -4.36 13.33
C MET A 99 -0.95 -3.80 14.19
N LYS A 100 -0.89 -4.11 15.49
CA LYS A 100 -1.75 -3.47 16.50
C LYS A 100 -1.10 -2.16 16.93
N VAL A 101 -1.88 -1.07 16.92
CA VAL A 101 -1.44 0.19 17.52
C VAL A 101 -1.61 0.11 19.05
N LEU A 102 -0.56 0.47 19.79
CA LEU A 102 -0.49 0.44 21.26
C LEU A 102 -0.76 1.81 21.87
#